data_AF-A0A5C6QAQ7-F1
#
_entry.id   AF-A0A5C6QAQ7-F1
#
_cell.length_a   1.000
_cell.length_b   1.000
_cell.length_c   1.000
_cell.angle_alpha   90.00
_cell.angle_beta   90.00
_cell.angle_gamma   90.00
#
_symmetry.space_group_name_H-M   'P 1'
#
loop_
_entity.id
_entity.type
_entity.pdbx_description
1 polymer ?
#
loop_
_entity_poly.entity_id
_entity_poly.type
_entity_poly.pdbx_seq_one_letter_code
_entity_poly.pdbx_strand_id
1 'polypeptide(L)'
;MDLIPIANLFVSAISSIATVVQAHSGQNVKSADITKAQQRIDDPLKRGGSKVASVIDNKLLEALAKKAHKEAQELIHNINNQDDVDIIQNHISEANSRVCFYLNKIKNHNENELPTERLKKLWLSHICEDCN
;
A
#
# COMPACT_ATOMS: atom_id res chain seq x y z
N MET A 1 -5.47 4.15 23.30
CA MET A 1 -5.53 4.74 21.95
C MET A 1 -6.12 3.69 21.04
N ASP A 2 -7.15 4.01 20.25
CA ASP A 2 -7.70 3.05 19.31
C ASP A 2 -6.75 2.91 18.11
N LEU A 3 -6.19 1.72 17.93
CA LEU A 3 -5.21 1.40 16.89
C LEU A 3 -5.88 1.01 15.56
N ILE A 4 -7.17 0.70 15.60
CA ILE A 4 -7.91 0.26 14.41
C ILE A 4 -7.92 1.36 13.34
N PRO A 5 -8.16 2.64 13.64
CA PRO A 5 -8.02 3.73 12.67
C PRO A 5 -6.62 3.82 12.04
N ILE A 6 -5.57 3.62 12.83
CA ILE A 6 -4.17 3.69 12.36
C ILE A 6 -3.84 2.50 11.46
N ALA A 7 -4.28 1.30 11.83
CA ALA A 7 -4.15 0.12 10.98
C ALA A 7 -4.99 0.22 9.70
N ASN A 8 -6.18 0.82 9.78
CA ASN A 8 -7.01 1.10 8.62
C ASN A 8 -6.31 2.08 7.67
N LEU A 9 -5.68 3.13 8.19
CA LEU A 9 -4.83 4.06 7.42
C LEU A 9 -3.69 3.29 6.74
N PHE A 10 -2.98 2.45 7.49
CA PHE A 10 -1.86 1.68 6.95
C PHE A 10 -2.28 0.75 5.81
N VAL A 11 -3.33 -0.06 6.02
CA VAL A 11 -3.87 -0.97 4.98
C VAL A 11 -4.38 -0.20 3.76
N SER A 12 -4.98 0.98 3.99
CA SER A 12 -5.49 1.82 2.89
C SER A 12 -4.36 2.44 2.08
N ALA A 13 -3.28 2.87 2.73
CA ALA A 13 -2.08 3.36 2.06
C ALA A 13 -1.43 2.29 1.18
N ILE A 14 -1.20 1.08 1.71
CA ILE A 14 -0.70 -0.05 0.92
C ILE A 14 -1.62 -0.34 -0.28
N SER A 15 -2.94 -0.35 -0.05
CA SER A 15 -3.93 -0.61 -1.10
C SER A 15 -3.98 0.51 -2.15
N SER A 16 -3.67 1.75 -1.77
CA SER A 16 -3.60 2.90 -2.66
C SER A 16 -2.40 2.76 -3.60
N ILE A 17 -1.20 2.56 -3.03
CA ILE A 17 0.03 2.32 -3.79
C ILE A 17 -0.16 1.15 -4.77
N ALA A 18 -0.70 0.03 -4.29
CA ALA A 18 -0.97 -1.14 -5.11
C ALA A 18 -1.93 -0.86 -6.28
N THR A 19 -2.95 -0.04 -6.07
CA THR A 19 -3.89 0.31 -7.14
C THR A 19 -3.24 1.19 -8.20
N VAL A 20 -2.36 2.10 -7.78
CA VAL A 20 -1.57 2.89 -8.72
C VAL A 20 -0.63 2.00 -9.54
N VAL A 21 0.10 1.07 -8.89
CA VAL A 21 0.95 0.10 -9.59
C VAL A 21 0.14 -0.71 -10.62
N GLN A 22 -1.02 -1.24 -10.22
CA GLN A 22 -1.89 -2.02 -11.11
C GLN A 22 -2.49 -1.20 -12.25
N ALA A 23 -2.77 0.09 -12.05
CA ALA A 23 -3.26 0.96 -13.10
C ALA A 23 -2.22 1.14 -14.22
N HIS A 24 -0.93 1.08 -13.87
CA HIS A 24 0.19 1.27 -14.80
C HIS A 24 0.80 -0.03 -15.35
N SER A 25 0.35 -1.20 -14.88
CA SER A 25 0.78 -2.50 -15.44
C SER A 25 -0.01 -2.93 -16.68
N GLY A 26 -1.14 -2.28 -16.96
CA GLY A 26 -1.94 -2.48 -18.18
C GLY A 26 -1.62 -1.47 -19.29
N GLN A 27 -2.01 -1.78 -20.53
CA GLN A 27 -1.80 -0.89 -21.69
C GLN A 27 -2.59 0.44 -21.62
N ASN A 28 -3.56 0.57 -20.72
CA ASN A 28 -4.37 1.77 -20.56
C ASN A 28 -4.45 2.15 -19.08
N VAL A 29 -3.71 3.19 -18.68
CA VAL A 29 -3.82 3.81 -17.36
C VAL A 29 -5.22 4.40 -17.23
N LYS A 30 -6.01 3.87 -16.30
CA LYS A 30 -7.35 4.41 -16.03
C LYS A 30 -7.25 5.50 -14.98
N SER A 31 -7.52 6.75 -15.35
CA SER A 31 -7.63 7.89 -14.43
C SER A 31 -8.59 7.64 -13.25
N ALA A 32 -9.60 6.78 -13.46
CA ALA A 32 -10.50 6.29 -12.43
C ALA A 32 -9.78 5.53 -11.31
N ASP A 33 -8.75 4.74 -11.63
CA ASP A 33 -7.99 3.98 -10.63
C ASP A 33 -7.05 4.86 -9.81
N ILE A 34 -6.48 5.92 -10.43
CA ILE A 34 -5.70 6.94 -9.70
C ILE A 34 -6.61 7.75 -8.76
N THR A 35 -7.78 8.16 -9.23
CA THR A 35 -8.80 8.83 -8.40
C THR A 35 -9.20 7.95 -7.21
N LYS A 36 -9.42 6.66 -7.45
CA LYS A 36 -9.76 5.68 -6.41
C LYS A 36 -8.63 5.46 -5.42
N ALA A 37 -7.38 5.50 -5.86
CA ALA A 37 -6.21 5.43 -5.00
C ALA A 37 -6.14 6.66 -4.07
N GLN A 38 -6.39 7.86 -4.60
CA GLN A 38 -6.44 9.09 -3.83
C GLN A 38 -7.56 9.07 -2.78
N GLN A 39 -8.77 8.64 -3.16
CA GLN A 39 -9.89 8.52 -2.21
C GLN A 39 -9.59 7.61 -1.02
N ARG A 40 -8.76 6.57 -1.18
CA ARG A 40 -8.37 5.66 -0.07
C ARG A 40 -7.37 6.29 0.90
N ILE A 41 -6.65 7.30 0.46
CA ILE A 41 -5.76 8.10 1.31
C ILE A 41 -6.60 9.11 2.09
N ASP A 42 -7.52 9.79 1.40
CA ASP A 42 -8.35 10.83 2.01
C ASP A 42 -9.42 10.26 2.96
N ASP A 43 -10.02 9.11 2.62
CA ASP A 43 -10.97 8.37 3.44
C ASP A 43 -10.51 6.91 3.63
N PRO A 44 -9.71 6.63 4.67
CA PRO A 44 -9.22 5.28 4.95
C PRO A 44 -10.35 4.27 5.13
N LEU A 45 -10.12 3.05 4.64
CA LEU A 45 -11.04 1.93 4.75
C LEU A 45 -11.44 1.70 6.20
N LYS A 46 -12.75 1.66 6.47
CA LYS A 46 -13.28 1.38 7.82
C LYS A 46 -13.07 -0.06 8.29
N ARG A 47 -12.51 -0.94 7.45
CA ARG A 47 -12.39 -2.39 7.68
C ARG A 47 -11.07 -2.93 7.15
N GLY A 48 -10.48 -3.86 7.90
CA GLY A 48 -9.26 -4.59 7.53
C GLY A 48 -8.07 -4.30 8.43
N GLY A 49 -8.10 -3.20 9.19
CA GLY A 49 -7.05 -2.84 10.13
C GLY A 49 -7.05 -3.62 11.44
N SER A 50 -8.18 -4.18 11.88
CA SER A 50 -8.28 -4.84 13.20
C SER A 50 -7.28 -5.99 13.39
N LYS A 51 -7.14 -6.86 12.38
CA LYS A 51 -6.16 -7.95 12.43
C LYS A 51 -4.71 -7.50 12.24
N VAL A 52 -4.49 -6.34 11.61
CA VAL A 52 -3.13 -5.77 11.49
C VAL A 52 -2.72 -5.09 12.80
N ALA A 53 -3.66 -4.42 13.47
CA ALA A 53 -3.48 -3.83 14.79
C ALA A 53 -3.19 -4.88 15.89
N SER A 54 -3.60 -6.14 15.70
CA SER A 54 -3.35 -7.20 16.67
C SER A 54 -1.99 -7.89 16.52
N VAL A 55 -1.24 -7.63 15.43
CA VAL A 55 0.00 -8.35 15.13
C VAL A 55 1.24 -7.44 15.11
N ILE A 56 1.07 -6.14 14.84
CA ILE A 56 2.16 -5.15 14.87
C ILE A 56 2.07 -4.32 16.15
N ASP A 57 3.20 -4.06 16.81
CA ASP A 57 3.23 -3.18 17.97
C ASP A 57 2.82 -1.74 17.61
N ASN A 58 2.22 -1.05 18.58
CA ASN A 58 1.56 0.24 18.34
C ASN A 58 2.50 1.30 17.75
N LYS A 59 3.74 1.40 18.28
CA LYS A 59 4.69 2.44 17.85
C LYS A 59 5.19 2.17 16.44
N LEU A 60 5.47 0.91 16.12
CA LEU A 60 5.84 0.51 14.77
C LEU A 60 4.69 0.70 13.79
N LEU A 61 3.47 0.34 14.18
CA LEU A 61 2.28 0.52 13.35
C LEU A 61 2.05 2.00 13.00
N GLU A 62 2.19 2.90 13.97
CA GLU A 62 2.11 4.35 13.76
C GLU A 62 3.18 4.84 12.78
N ALA A 63 4.43 4.41 12.97
CA ALA A 63 5.54 4.79 12.09
C ALA A 63 5.33 4.28 10.66
N LEU A 64 4.91 3.01 10.51
CA LEU A 64 4.63 2.40 9.21
C LEU A 64 3.42 3.03 8.53
N ALA A 65 2.34 3.32 9.26
CA ALA A 65 1.15 3.98 8.74
C ALA A 65 1.49 5.37 8.21
N LYS A 66 2.22 6.18 8.99
CA LYS A 66 2.66 7.52 8.59
C LYS A 66 3.55 7.48 7.35
N LYS A 67 4.50 6.54 7.32
CA LYS A 67 5.42 6.38 6.19
C LYS A 67 4.69 5.95 4.92
N ALA A 68 3.87 4.90 5.00
CA ALA A 68 3.11 4.40 3.85
C ALA A 68 2.14 5.44 3.31
N HIS A 69 1.46 6.18 4.20
CA HIS A 69 0.56 7.26 3.80
C HIS A 69 1.28 8.36 3.03
N LYS A 70 2.43 8.81 3.55
CA LYS A 70 3.26 9.81 2.87
C LYS A 70 3.73 9.31 1.50
N GLU A 71 4.25 8.09 1.42
CA GLU A 71 4.72 7.49 0.15
C GLU A 71 3.58 7.36 -0.87
N ALA A 72 2.35 7.03 -0.43
CA ALA A 72 1.19 6.97 -1.31
C ALA A 72 0.80 8.36 -1.86
N GLN A 73 0.82 9.39 -1.02
CA GLN A 73 0.56 10.77 -1.43
C GLN A 73 1.61 11.25 -2.44
N GLU A 74 2.90 11.01 -2.16
CA GLU A 74 4.00 11.37 -3.04
C GLU A 74 3.89 10.65 -4.39
N LEU A 75 3.58 9.35 -4.39
CA LEU A 75 3.40 8.58 -5.62
C LEU A 75 2.29 9.15 -6.51
N ILE A 76 1.10 9.39 -5.94
CA ILE A 76 -0.04 9.94 -6.69
C ILE A 76 0.30 11.35 -7.20
N HIS A 77 0.94 12.17 -6.38
CA HIS A 77 1.39 13.50 -6.78
C HIS A 77 2.38 13.42 -7.95
N ASN A 78 3.40 12.57 -7.87
CA ASN A 78 4.41 12.44 -8.90
C ASN A 78 3.80 11.95 -10.22
N ILE A 79 2.90 10.98 -10.18
CA ILE A 79 2.26 10.45 -11.39
C ILE A 79 1.32 11.46 -12.04
N ASN A 80 0.59 12.25 -11.26
CA ASN A 80 -0.32 13.26 -11.80
C ASN A 80 0.40 14.48 -12.41
N ASN A 81 1.67 14.72 -12.04
CA ASN A 81 2.45 15.87 -12.49
C ASN A 81 3.64 15.47 -13.38
N GLN A 82 3.69 14.21 -13.82
CA GLN A 82 4.74 13.69 -14.69
C GLN A 82 4.14 13.25 -16.01
N ASP A 83 4.77 13.66 -17.11
CA ASP A 83 4.39 13.28 -18.47
C ASP A 83 5.42 12.32 -19.10
N ASP A 84 6.62 12.25 -18.54
CA ASP A 84 7.67 11.32 -18.97
C ASP A 84 7.36 9.88 -18.52
N VAL A 85 7.11 9.02 -19.50
CA VAL A 85 6.75 7.62 -19.30
C VAL A 85 7.85 6.85 -18.57
N ASP A 86 9.12 7.12 -18.83
CA ASP A 86 10.23 6.40 -18.19
C ASP A 86 10.33 6.78 -16.71
N ILE A 87 10.10 8.05 -16.38
CA ILE A 87 10.06 8.51 -14.98
C ILE A 87 8.85 7.91 -14.24
N ILE A 88 7.68 7.86 -14.88
CA ILE A 88 6.49 7.19 -14.32
C ILE A 88 6.80 5.72 -14.04
N GLN A 89 7.38 4.99 -15.00
CA GLN A 89 7.68 3.57 -14.81
C GLN A 89 8.69 3.32 -13.67
N ASN A 90 9.67 4.21 -13.50
CA ASN A 90 10.58 4.15 -12.35
C ASN A 90 9.83 4.31 -11.03
N HIS A 91 8.94 5.30 -10.90
CA HIS A 91 8.11 5.47 -9.71
C HIS A 91 7.19 4.27 -9.44
N ILE A 92 6.63 3.65 -10.48
CA ILE A 92 5.79 2.46 -10.37
C ILE A 92 6.61 1.25 -9.90
N SER A 93 7.82 1.07 -10.41
CA SER A 93 8.73 0.01 -9.98
C SER A 93 9.11 0.15 -8.49
N GLU A 94 9.49 1.36 -8.08
CA GLU A 94 9.78 1.67 -6.67
C GLU A 94 8.55 1.43 -5.78
N ALA A 95 7.37 1.88 -6.23
CA ALA A 95 6.11 1.68 -5.53
C ALA A 95 5.78 0.19 -5.36
N ASN A 96 6.04 -0.64 -6.37
CA ASN A 96 5.87 -2.10 -6.27
C ASN A 96 6.76 -2.68 -5.16
N SER A 97 8.03 -2.27 -5.10
CA SER A 97 8.94 -2.67 -4.00
C SER A 97 8.43 -2.20 -2.63
N ARG A 98 7.83 -1.00 -2.53
CA ARG A 98 7.22 -0.50 -1.28
C ARG A 98 6.03 -1.34 -0.83
N VAL A 99 5.14 -1.75 -1.75
CA VAL A 99 4.03 -2.66 -1.43
C VAL A 99 4.58 -3.94 -0.81
N CYS A 100 5.55 -4.58 -1.47
CA CYS A 100 6.13 -5.83 -0.97
C CYS A 100 6.85 -5.64 0.37
N PHE A 101 7.57 -4.52 0.56
CA PHE A 101 8.19 -4.18 1.85
C PHE A 101 7.15 -4.15 2.98
N TYR A 102 6.03 -3.44 2.81
CA TYR A 102 5.02 -3.33 3.87
C TYR A 102 4.29 -4.66 4.14
N LEU A 103 3.98 -5.41 3.09
CA LEU A 103 3.39 -6.74 3.26
C LEU A 103 4.35 -7.69 3.99
N ASN A 104 5.64 -7.66 3.67
CA ASN A 104 6.67 -8.41 4.39
C ASN A 104 6.74 -8.00 5.87
N LYS A 105 6.66 -6.70 6.18
CA LYS A 105 6.60 -6.27 7.59
C LYS A 105 5.39 -6.87 8.31
N ILE A 106 4.21 -6.86 7.69
CA ILE A 106 3.03 -7.48 8.29
C ILE A 106 3.24 -8.99 8.49
N LYS A 107 3.78 -9.71 7.49
CA LYS A 107 4.08 -11.15 7.57
C LYS A 107 5.04 -11.47 8.72
N ASN A 108 6.16 -10.77 8.80
CA ASN A 108 7.19 -11.05 9.80
C ASN A 108 6.68 -10.88 11.23
N HIS A 109 5.70 -10.00 11.44
CA HIS A 109 5.04 -9.80 12.72
C HIS A 109 3.84 -10.72 12.97
N ASN A 110 3.43 -11.51 11.98
CA ASN A 110 2.30 -12.43 12.05
C ASN A 110 2.70 -13.84 11.58
N GLU A 111 3.72 -14.42 12.21
CA GLU A 111 4.12 -15.82 11.98
C GLU A 111 4.39 -16.16 10.50
N ASN A 112 4.93 -15.19 9.74
CA ASN A 112 5.18 -15.26 8.29
C ASN A 112 3.93 -15.40 7.42
N GLU A 113 2.75 -15.06 7.95
CA GLU A 113 1.47 -15.08 7.24
C GLU A 113 0.85 -13.69 7.11
N LEU A 114 0.09 -13.45 6.03
CA LEU A 114 -0.72 -12.24 5.91
C LEU A 114 -2.08 -12.44 6.59
N PRO A 115 -2.49 -11.54 7.52
CA PRO A 115 -3.62 -11.78 8.41
C PRO A 115 -5.00 -11.67 7.74
N THR A 116 -5.06 -11.20 6.48
CA THR A 116 -6.31 -11.04 5.73
C THR A 116 -6.18 -11.52 4.28
N GLU A 117 -7.29 -12.03 3.73
CA GLU A 117 -7.37 -12.43 2.32
C GLU A 117 -7.09 -11.28 1.35
N ARG A 118 -7.41 -10.03 1.71
CA ARG A 118 -7.07 -8.87 0.88
C ARG A 118 -5.56 -8.69 0.77
N LEU A 119 -4.84 -8.77 1.88
CA LEU A 119 -3.39 -8.64 1.89
C LEU A 119 -2.74 -9.82 1.14
N LYS A 120 -3.23 -11.05 1.33
CA LYS A 120 -2.78 -12.23 0.56
C LYS A 120 -2.95 -12.03 -0.94
N LYS A 121 -4.09 -11.50 -1.39
CA LYS A 121 -4.31 -11.18 -2.81
C LYS A 121 -3.33 -10.13 -3.30
N LEU A 122 -3.10 -9.07 -2.53
CA LEU A 122 -2.11 -8.03 -2.89
C LEU A 122 -0.71 -8.63 -3.06
N TRP A 123 -0.29 -9.49 -2.13
CA TRP A 123 1.00 -10.18 -2.21
C TRP A 123 1.17 -10.95 -3.52
N LEU A 124 0.17 -11.77 -3.88
CA LEU A 124 0.19 -12.55 -5.11
C LEU A 124 0.17 -11.67 -6.36
N SER A 125 -0.60 -10.58 -6.36
CA SER A 125 -0.71 -9.69 -7.52
C SER A 125 0.53 -8.85 -7.79
N HIS A 126 1.40 -8.64 -6.80
CA HIS A 126 2.61 -7.82 -6.95
C HIS A 126 3.88 -8.68 -7.05
N ILE A 127 3.71 -10.02 -7.14
CA ILE A 127 4.79 -11.00 -7.25
C ILE A 127 5.84 -10.74 -6.16
N CYS A 128 5.37 -10.50 -4.94
CA CYS A 128 6.27 -10.24 -3.83
C CYS A 128 7.02 -11.53 -3.47
N GLU A 129 8.33 -11.38 -3.27
CA GLU A 129 9.20 -12.44 -2.77
C GLU A 129 9.38 -12.27 -1.25
N ASP A 130 9.60 -13.39 -0.58
CA ASP A 130 10.00 -13.37 0.82
C ASP A 130 11.39 -12.71 0.91
N CYS A 131 11.54 -11.74 1.81
CA CYS A 131 12.87 -11.21 2.09
C CYS A 131 13.66 -12.26 2.88
N ASN A 132 14.61 -12.93 2.22
CA ASN A 132 15.62 -13.76 2.87
C ASN A 132 16.51 -12.94 3.82
#